data_AF-A0A2V9RNZ8-F1
#
_entry.id   AF-A0A2V9RNZ8-F1
#
_cell.length_a   1.000
_cell.length_b   1.000
_cell.length_c   1.000
_cell.angle_alpha   90.00
_cell.angle_beta   90.00
_cell.angle_gamma   90.00
#
_symmetry.space_group_name_H-M   'P 1'
#
loop_
_entity.id
_entity.type
_entity.pdbx_description
1 polymer ?
#
loop_
_entity_poly.entity_id
_entity_poly.type
_entity_poly.pdbx_seq_one_letter_code
_entity_poly.pdbx_strand_id
1 'polypeptide(L)'
;MIPVLSGVALGARLQGRNIAVMTYIGDGGQSTGVTYEGINFAAVQNLGLVLFIESNLWAYSTPSEMQYRVKDLAERAIGYGIPGVIIDGTDACQVYDAAREAVERAHGGEGPTLIEAKMMRMKGHAIHDAADYVPKPLFDYWKKRDPITRFENYLVREKKWLSAKENADLIAEVERVIEEEREIAVNSPMPTPESAEGGVYCEDGCHVIKPKYGLPKVRTTKSSAGPKQTEAAVHLK
;
A
#
# COMPACT_ATOMS: atom_id res chain seq x y z
N MET A 1 4.30 9.84 -4.36
CA MET A 1 3.97 9.02 -5.55
C MET A 1 2.57 9.25 -6.10
N ILE A 2 1.64 9.90 -5.38
CA ILE A 2 0.23 10.01 -5.79
C ILE A 2 0.02 10.77 -7.12
N PRO A 3 0.58 11.99 -7.34
CA PRO A 3 0.43 12.66 -8.64
C PRO A 3 1.11 11.88 -9.78
N VAL A 4 2.25 11.24 -9.49
CA VAL A 4 2.99 10.42 -10.46
C VAL A 4 2.13 9.26 -10.96
N LEU A 5 1.52 8.49 -10.06
CA LEU A 5 0.66 7.37 -10.47
C LEU A 5 -0.62 7.83 -11.15
N SER A 6 -1.16 8.98 -10.76
CA SER A 6 -2.26 9.61 -11.50
C SER A 6 -1.84 9.90 -12.96
N GLY A 7 -0.63 10.42 -13.17
CA GLY A 7 -0.04 10.57 -14.50
C GLY A 7 0.15 9.25 -15.24
N VAL A 8 0.61 8.19 -14.57
CA VAL A 8 0.77 6.86 -15.17
C VAL A 8 -0.58 6.29 -15.62
N ALA A 9 -1.62 6.39 -14.80
CA ALA A 9 -2.97 5.96 -15.14
C ALA A 9 -3.54 6.77 -16.32
N LEU A 10 -3.35 8.09 -16.32
CA LEU A 10 -3.75 8.94 -17.44
C LEU A 10 -3.02 8.55 -18.73
N GLY A 11 -1.70 8.39 -18.68
CA GLY A 11 -0.88 8.00 -19.83
C GLY A 11 -1.29 6.64 -20.40
N ALA A 12 -1.58 5.67 -19.53
CA ALA A 12 -2.11 4.37 -19.96
C ALA A 12 -3.47 4.51 -20.68
N ARG A 13 -4.39 5.30 -20.11
CA ARG A 13 -5.70 5.57 -20.73
C ARG A 13 -5.56 6.22 -22.11
N LEU A 14 -4.67 7.21 -22.25
CA LEU A 14 -4.39 7.87 -23.54
C LEU A 14 -3.83 6.90 -24.59
N GLN A 15 -3.21 5.80 -24.17
CA GLN A 15 -2.73 4.72 -25.04
C GLN A 15 -3.76 3.59 -25.23
N GLY A 16 -5.02 3.81 -24.84
CA GLY A 16 -6.08 2.80 -24.95
C GLY A 16 -5.93 1.62 -23.98
N ARG A 17 -5.08 1.76 -22.95
CA ARG A 17 -4.87 0.74 -21.92
C ARG A 17 -5.66 1.08 -20.68
N ASN A 18 -6.28 0.08 -20.10
CA ASN A 18 -6.97 0.20 -18.82
C ASN A 18 -6.13 -0.45 -17.73
N ILE A 19 -5.67 0.33 -16.77
CA ILE A 19 -4.82 -0.13 -15.67
C ILE A 19 -5.35 0.40 -14.34
N ALA A 20 -5.17 -0.39 -13.29
CA ALA A 20 -5.23 0.11 -11.93
C ALA A 20 -3.81 0.44 -11.48
N VAL A 21 -3.63 1.56 -10.80
CA VAL A 21 -2.39 1.95 -10.13
C VAL A 21 -2.66 2.03 -8.64
N MET A 22 -1.69 1.61 -7.82
CA MET A 22 -1.82 1.63 -6.37
C MET A 22 -0.58 2.25 -5.74
N THR A 23 -0.77 3.09 -4.73
CA THR A 23 0.32 3.63 -3.93
C THR A 23 -0.05 3.74 -2.47
N TYR A 24 0.97 3.87 -1.62
CA TYR A 24 0.88 3.87 -0.18
C TYR A 24 1.31 5.22 0.38
N ILE A 25 0.70 5.61 1.50
CA ILE A 25 1.10 6.80 2.25
C ILE A 25 0.78 6.64 3.73
N GLY A 26 1.62 7.18 4.60
CA GLY A 26 1.31 7.27 6.03
C GLY A 26 0.27 8.36 6.34
N ASP A 27 -0.27 8.33 7.56
CA ASP A 27 -1.19 9.34 8.09
C ASP A 27 -0.59 10.75 8.07
N GLY A 28 0.71 10.89 8.32
CA GLY A 28 1.42 12.16 8.19
C GLY A 28 1.41 12.72 6.77
N GLY A 29 1.68 11.86 5.79
CA GLY A 29 1.81 12.26 4.37
C GLY A 29 0.50 12.77 3.78
N GLN A 30 -0.64 12.33 4.31
CA GLN A 30 -1.96 12.82 3.91
C GLN A 30 -2.18 14.31 4.13
N SER A 31 -1.40 14.96 5.01
CA SER A 31 -1.49 16.41 5.24
C SER A 31 -0.67 17.25 4.25
N THR A 32 -0.03 16.63 3.26
CA THR A 32 0.72 17.35 2.22
C THR A 32 -0.20 17.82 1.08
N GLY A 33 0.03 19.02 0.53
CA GLY A 33 -0.75 19.55 -0.59
C GLY A 33 -0.72 18.65 -1.84
N VAL A 34 0.44 18.07 -2.13
CA VAL A 34 0.62 17.14 -3.27
C VAL A 34 -0.24 15.89 -3.17
N THR A 35 -0.62 15.48 -1.96
CA THR A 35 -1.56 14.36 -1.78
C THR A 35 -2.95 14.77 -2.23
N TYR A 36 -3.42 15.93 -1.77
CA TYR A 36 -4.72 16.48 -2.17
C TYR A 36 -4.80 16.70 -3.68
N GLU A 37 -3.81 17.37 -4.26
CA GLU A 37 -3.75 17.67 -5.70
C GLU A 37 -3.77 16.39 -6.55
N GLY A 38 -2.99 15.37 -6.16
CA GLY A 38 -2.93 14.10 -6.87
C GLY A 38 -4.25 13.34 -6.86
N ILE A 39 -4.90 13.22 -5.68
CA ILE A 39 -6.19 12.52 -5.58
C ILE A 39 -7.28 13.30 -6.32
N ASN A 40 -7.34 14.61 -6.13
CA ASN A 40 -8.34 15.45 -6.81
C ASN A 40 -8.21 15.36 -8.33
N PHE A 41 -6.99 15.41 -8.86
CA PHE A 41 -6.75 15.21 -10.29
C PHE A 41 -7.22 13.83 -10.77
N ALA A 42 -6.89 12.76 -10.03
CA ALA A 42 -7.36 11.41 -10.36
C ALA A 42 -8.89 11.28 -10.32
N ALA A 43 -9.54 11.91 -9.34
CA ALA A 43 -10.99 11.91 -9.19
C ALA A 43 -11.69 12.61 -10.35
N VAL A 44 -11.30 13.86 -10.66
CA VAL A 44 -11.85 14.63 -11.79
C VAL A 44 -11.65 13.90 -13.12
N GLN A 45 -10.51 13.24 -13.28
CA GLN A 45 -10.19 12.47 -14.48
C GLN A 45 -10.76 11.05 -14.46
N ASN A 46 -11.43 10.61 -13.40
CA ASN A 46 -11.93 9.24 -13.23
C ASN A 46 -10.84 8.17 -13.51
N LEU A 47 -9.65 8.36 -12.94
CA LEU A 47 -8.50 7.47 -13.12
C LEU A 47 -8.52 6.34 -12.09
N GLY A 48 -8.11 5.14 -12.50
CA GLY A 48 -8.03 3.96 -11.65
C GLY A 48 -6.88 4.02 -10.64
N LEU A 49 -6.97 4.90 -9.65
CA LEU A 49 -5.99 5.04 -8.56
C LEU A 49 -6.54 4.47 -7.25
N VAL A 50 -5.82 3.51 -6.66
CA VAL A 50 -6.04 3.07 -5.29
C VAL A 50 -5.01 3.74 -4.39
N LEU A 51 -5.48 4.57 -3.46
CA LEU A 51 -4.63 5.15 -2.43
C LEU A 51 -4.83 4.39 -1.12
N PHE A 52 -3.77 3.71 -0.69
CA PHE A 52 -3.76 2.95 0.56
C PHE A 52 -3.06 3.77 1.65
N ILE A 53 -3.79 4.12 2.70
CA ILE A 53 -3.29 4.90 3.83
C ILE A 53 -2.93 3.93 4.95
N GLU A 54 -1.65 3.90 5.29
CA GLU A 54 -1.12 3.19 6.44
C GLU A 54 -1.19 4.10 7.67
N SER A 55 -2.37 4.14 8.30
CA SER A 55 -2.61 4.99 9.47
C SER A 55 -2.03 4.33 10.71
N ASN A 56 -0.78 4.69 11.03
CA ASN A 56 -0.01 4.08 12.12
C ASN A 56 0.03 4.92 13.41
N LEU A 57 -0.80 5.97 13.46
CA LEU A 57 -1.03 6.91 14.57
C LEU A 57 0.05 7.99 14.77
N TRP A 58 1.17 7.95 14.04
CA TRP A 58 2.31 8.86 14.25
C TRP A 58 3.06 9.22 12.97
N ALA A 59 3.11 10.52 12.68
CA ALA A 59 4.00 11.11 11.68
C ALA A 59 5.34 11.47 12.32
N TYR A 60 6.33 10.57 12.22
CA TYR A 60 7.54 10.62 13.06
C TYR A 60 7.14 10.64 14.54
N SER A 61 7.30 11.79 15.21
CA SER A 61 6.95 12.09 16.61
C SER A 61 5.72 13.00 16.75
N THR A 62 4.97 13.23 15.68
CA THR A 62 3.71 14.00 15.73
C THR A 62 2.54 13.02 15.81
N PRO A 63 1.75 13.00 16.90
CA PRO A 63 0.60 12.13 17.00
C PRO A 63 -0.52 12.60 16.04
N SER A 64 -1.36 11.68 15.58
CA SER A 64 -2.41 11.99 14.59
C SER A 64 -3.36 13.13 15.01
N GLU A 65 -3.64 13.27 16.31
CA GLU A 65 -4.46 14.36 16.86
C GLU A 65 -3.87 15.77 16.67
N MET A 66 -2.56 15.87 16.50
CA MET A 66 -1.86 17.10 16.13
C MET A 66 -1.69 17.25 14.62
N GLN A 67 -1.90 16.16 13.86
CA GLN A 67 -1.73 16.15 12.40
C GLN A 67 -3.01 16.53 11.64
N TYR A 68 -4.17 16.15 12.16
CA TYR A 68 -5.47 16.45 11.55
C TYR A 68 -6.64 16.32 12.54
N ARG A 69 -7.76 16.95 12.18
CA ARG A 69 -9.00 16.98 13.01
C ARG A 69 -10.05 15.95 12.62
N VAL A 70 -10.02 15.43 11.39
CA VAL A 70 -10.92 14.34 10.96
C VAL A 70 -10.69 13.11 11.84
N LYS A 71 -11.75 12.39 12.16
CA LYS A 71 -11.63 11.19 13.00
C LYS A 71 -10.95 10.07 12.22
N ASP A 72 -11.40 9.89 10.98
CA ASP A 72 -10.95 8.85 10.07
C ASP A 72 -10.47 9.52 8.78
N LEU A 73 -9.25 9.23 8.36
CA LEU A 73 -8.67 9.79 7.13
C LEU A 73 -9.47 9.42 5.88
N ALA A 74 -10.18 8.29 5.91
CA ALA A 74 -11.12 7.90 4.86
C ALA A 74 -12.25 8.91 4.64
N GLU A 75 -12.62 9.71 5.64
CA GLU A 75 -13.65 10.75 5.50
C GLU A 75 -13.24 11.83 4.49
N ARG A 76 -11.92 12.05 4.29
CA ARG A 76 -11.42 13.00 3.29
C ARG A 76 -11.80 12.59 1.86
N ALA A 77 -12.12 11.31 1.63
CA ALA A 77 -12.59 10.81 0.34
C ALA A 77 -13.83 11.57 -0.18
N ILE A 78 -14.71 12.00 0.74
CA ILE A 78 -15.92 12.78 0.45
C ILE A 78 -15.55 14.09 -0.27
N GLY A 79 -14.46 14.75 0.15
CA GLY A 79 -13.99 16.00 -0.44
C GLY A 79 -13.55 15.87 -1.90
N TYR A 80 -13.28 14.64 -2.37
CA TYR A 80 -12.95 14.36 -3.77
C TYR A 80 -14.12 13.73 -4.54
N GLY A 81 -15.22 13.38 -3.87
CA GLY A 81 -16.35 12.65 -4.47
C GLY A 81 -16.02 11.19 -4.80
N ILE A 82 -15.18 10.53 -4.01
CA ILE A 82 -14.69 9.16 -4.26
C ILE A 82 -15.00 8.25 -3.06
N PRO A 83 -15.06 6.91 -3.22
CA PRO A 83 -15.25 6.02 -2.08
C PRO A 83 -14.06 6.04 -1.11
N GLY A 84 -14.38 6.09 0.18
CA GLY A 84 -13.47 5.92 1.30
C GLY A 84 -13.84 4.69 2.10
N VAL A 85 -12.88 3.81 2.39
CA VAL A 85 -13.09 2.57 3.15
C VAL A 85 -12.12 2.53 4.32
N ILE A 86 -12.61 2.14 5.49
CA ILE A 86 -11.79 1.93 6.69
C ILE A 86 -11.70 0.44 6.95
N ILE A 87 -10.50 -0.06 7.25
CA ILE A 87 -10.25 -1.47 7.58
C ILE A 87 -9.34 -1.62 8.80
N ASP A 88 -9.41 -2.78 9.44
CA ASP A 88 -8.38 -3.22 10.38
C ASP A 88 -7.10 -3.58 9.60
N GLY A 89 -6.09 -2.72 9.64
CA GLY A 89 -4.81 -2.93 8.96
C GLY A 89 -4.01 -4.11 9.52
N THR A 90 -4.45 -4.67 10.66
CA THR A 90 -3.85 -5.89 11.26
C THR A 90 -4.63 -7.17 10.94
N ASP A 91 -5.64 -7.09 10.08
CA ASP A 91 -6.39 -8.23 9.55
C ASP A 91 -6.06 -8.43 8.06
N ALA A 92 -5.25 -9.45 7.76
CA ALA A 92 -4.80 -9.73 6.40
C ALA A 92 -5.95 -10.02 5.42
N CYS A 93 -7.06 -10.59 5.89
CA CYS A 93 -8.22 -10.87 5.04
C CYS A 93 -8.95 -9.56 4.68
N GLN A 94 -9.18 -8.68 5.65
CA GLN A 94 -9.79 -7.37 5.38
C GLN A 94 -8.94 -6.51 4.44
N VAL A 95 -7.61 -6.50 4.66
CA VAL A 95 -6.66 -5.82 3.77
C VAL A 95 -6.77 -6.35 2.35
N TYR A 96 -6.76 -7.68 2.18
CA TYR A 96 -6.89 -8.30 0.87
C TYR A 96 -8.22 -7.99 0.19
N ASP A 97 -9.34 -8.14 0.89
CA ASP A 97 -10.67 -7.93 0.31
C ASP A 97 -10.90 -6.47 -0.09
N ALA A 98 -10.49 -5.51 0.75
CA ALA A 98 -10.60 -4.09 0.43
C ALA A 98 -9.69 -3.68 -0.73
N ALA A 99 -8.44 -4.16 -0.74
CA ALA A 99 -7.50 -3.89 -1.82
C ALA A 99 -7.98 -4.49 -3.15
N ARG A 100 -8.47 -5.74 -3.13
CA ARG A 100 -9.01 -6.42 -4.32
C ARG A 100 -10.18 -5.63 -4.91
N GLU A 101 -11.17 -5.27 -4.09
CA GLU A 101 -12.35 -4.53 -4.55
C GLU A 101 -11.98 -3.15 -5.12
N ALA A 102 -11.08 -2.41 -4.45
CA ALA A 102 -10.60 -1.13 -4.94
C ALA A 102 -9.83 -1.25 -6.26
N VAL A 103 -9.01 -2.29 -6.43
CA VAL A 103 -8.29 -2.58 -7.67
C VAL A 103 -9.23 -2.97 -8.79
N GLU A 104 -10.25 -3.81 -8.50
CA GLU A 104 -11.29 -4.18 -9.46
C GLU A 104 -12.08 -2.95 -9.92
N ARG A 105 -12.47 -2.06 -8.98
CA ARG A 105 -13.13 -0.78 -9.27
C ARG A 105 -12.26 0.14 -10.14
N ALA A 106 -10.99 0.29 -9.78
CA ALA A 106 -10.01 1.08 -10.52
C ALA A 106 -9.81 0.54 -11.94
N HIS A 107 -9.71 -0.79 -12.08
CA HIS A 107 -9.61 -1.46 -13.37
C HIS A 107 -10.92 -1.43 -14.16
N GLY A 108 -12.08 -1.34 -13.49
CA GLY A 108 -13.39 -1.17 -14.11
C GLY A 108 -13.63 0.22 -14.71
N GLY A 109 -12.71 1.17 -14.47
CA GLY A 109 -12.87 2.56 -14.91
C GLY A 109 -13.86 3.35 -14.06
N GLU A 110 -14.04 2.95 -12.80
CA GLU A 110 -14.97 3.61 -11.87
C GLU A 110 -14.28 4.64 -10.97
N GLY A 111 -13.05 5.01 -11.34
CA GLY A 111 -12.29 6.05 -10.68
C GLY A 111 -11.51 5.55 -9.46
N PRO A 112 -11.02 6.49 -8.64
CA PRO A 112 -10.13 6.18 -7.55
C PRO A 112 -10.87 5.66 -6.30
N THR A 113 -10.13 5.03 -5.40
CA THR A 113 -10.60 4.61 -4.07
C THR A 113 -9.56 4.95 -3.03
N LEU A 114 -10.01 5.41 -1.87
CA LEU A 114 -9.16 5.66 -0.71
C LEU A 114 -9.43 4.57 0.34
N ILE A 115 -8.39 3.84 0.74
CA ILE A 115 -8.44 2.83 1.80
C ILE A 115 -7.64 3.36 2.99
N GLU A 116 -8.23 3.39 4.18
CA GLU A 116 -7.54 3.66 5.44
C GLU A 116 -7.37 2.36 6.22
N ALA A 117 -6.13 1.87 6.30
CA ALA A 117 -5.77 0.74 7.14
C ALA A 117 -5.31 1.24 8.50
N LYS A 118 -6.09 0.93 9.54
CA LYS A 118 -5.75 1.30 10.92
C LYS A 118 -4.80 0.27 11.52
N MET A 119 -3.60 0.71 11.89
CA MET A 119 -2.56 -0.12 12.49
C MET A 119 -1.64 0.71 13.40
N MET A 120 -0.52 0.16 13.85
CA MET A 120 0.48 0.91 14.62
C MET A 120 1.89 0.49 14.22
N ARG A 121 2.80 1.48 14.17
CA ARG A 121 4.24 1.23 14.02
C ARG A 121 4.81 0.76 15.36
N MET A 122 5.22 -0.52 15.42
CA MET A 122 5.71 -1.15 16.67
C MET A 122 7.18 -0.84 17.01
N LYS A 123 7.87 -0.05 16.19
CA LYS A 123 9.26 0.38 16.36
C LYS A 123 9.39 1.90 16.13
N GLY A 124 10.59 2.42 16.36
CA GLY A 124 11.01 3.77 15.92
C GLY A 124 10.67 4.07 14.48
N HIS A 125 10.51 5.35 14.16
CA HIS A 125 10.36 5.81 12.77
C HIS A 125 11.55 5.37 11.89
N ALA A 126 12.74 5.35 12.46
CA ALA A 126 13.96 4.90 11.83
C ALA A 126 14.83 4.17 12.87
N ILE A 127 15.93 3.57 12.43
CA ILE A 127 16.81 2.76 13.30
C ILE A 127 17.38 3.53 14.52
N HIS A 128 17.50 4.85 14.41
CA HIS A 128 18.01 5.72 15.47
C HIS A 128 16.90 6.33 16.36
N ASP A 129 15.63 6.10 16.03
CA ASP A 129 14.50 6.61 16.80
C ASP A 129 14.06 5.57 17.83
N ALA A 130 14.12 5.92 19.12
CA ALA A 130 13.70 5.05 20.21
C ALA A 130 12.17 4.98 20.40
N ALA A 131 11.41 5.89 19.77
CA ALA A 131 9.97 6.05 19.94
C ALA A 131 9.51 6.39 21.38
N ASP A 132 10.35 7.08 22.16
CA ASP A 132 10.06 7.45 23.57
C ASP A 132 8.83 8.37 23.71
N TYR A 133 8.43 9.05 22.63
CA TYR A 133 7.21 9.87 22.57
C TYR A 133 5.92 9.04 22.48
N VAL A 134 6.01 7.74 22.20
CA VAL A 134 4.84 6.87 22.06
C VAL A 134 4.50 6.23 23.42
N PRO A 135 3.27 6.40 23.94
CA PRO A 135 2.89 5.83 25.22
C PRO A 135 2.98 4.29 25.24
N LYS A 136 3.63 3.73 26.28
CA LYS A 136 3.73 2.29 26.50
C LYS A 136 2.39 1.52 26.44
N PRO A 137 1.27 2.04 27.01
CA PRO A 137 -0.02 1.35 26.91
C PRO A 137 -0.49 1.13 25.46
N LEU A 138 -0.07 1.99 24.53
CA LEU A 138 -0.41 1.85 23.11
C LEU A 138 0.34 0.67 22.49
N PHE A 139 1.63 0.51 22.79
CA PHE A 139 2.39 -0.68 22.40
C PHE A 139 1.79 -1.96 22.98
N ASP A 140 1.40 -1.95 24.26
CA ASP A 140 0.80 -3.12 24.90
C ASP A 140 -0.55 -3.52 24.26
N TYR A 141 -1.33 -2.53 23.84
CA TYR A 141 -2.57 -2.75 23.08
C TYR A 141 -2.31 -3.37 21.71
N TRP A 142 -1.41 -2.78 20.92
CA TRP A 142 -1.16 -3.22 19.54
C TRP A 142 -0.32 -4.50 19.46
N LYS A 143 0.52 -4.80 20.45
CA LYS A 143 1.24 -6.08 20.55
C LYS A 143 0.28 -7.27 20.62
N LYS A 144 -0.89 -7.12 21.24
CA LYS A 144 -1.95 -8.16 21.25
C LYS A 144 -2.66 -8.31 19.91
N ARG A 145 -2.45 -7.36 18.99
CA ARG A 145 -3.06 -7.29 17.67
C ARG A 145 -2.04 -7.53 16.56
N ASP A 146 -0.93 -8.18 16.88
CA ASP A 146 0.09 -8.52 15.89
C ASP A 146 -0.54 -9.27 14.70
N PRO A 147 -0.44 -8.74 13.46
CA PRO A 147 -1.08 -9.34 12.29
C PRO A 147 -0.56 -10.74 11.97
N ILE A 148 0.72 -11.00 12.22
CA ILE A 148 1.35 -12.31 11.97
C ILE A 148 0.75 -13.30 12.97
N THR A 149 0.84 -13.01 14.26
CA THR A 149 0.30 -13.92 15.30
C THR A 149 -1.21 -14.13 15.13
N ARG A 150 -1.97 -13.10 14.77
CA ARG A 150 -3.42 -13.23 14.50
C ARG A 150 -3.68 -14.17 13.34
N PHE A 151 -2.99 -13.99 12.22
CA PHE A 151 -3.23 -14.78 11.02
C PHE A 151 -2.72 -16.22 11.14
N GLU A 152 -1.57 -16.44 11.80
CA GLU A 152 -1.08 -17.77 12.15
C GLU A 152 -2.12 -18.54 13.00
N ASN A 153 -2.65 -17.92 14.05
CA ASN A 153 -3.68 -18.54 14.89
C ASN A 153 -4.94 -18.87 14.07
N TYR A 154 -5.36 -17.97 13.18
CA TYR A 154 -6.50 -18.22 12.29
C TYR A 154 -6.26 -19.42 11.37
N LEU A 155 -5.10 -19.51 10.72
CA LEU A 155 -4.77 -20.60 9.81
C LEU A 155 -4.61 -21.95 10.52
N VAL A 156 -3.94 -21.97 11.68
CA VAL A 156 -3.60 -23.19 12.41
C VAL A 156 -4.76 -23.69 13.28
N ARG A 157 -5.38 -22.80 14.05
CA ARG A 157 -6.37 -23.19 15.08
C ARG A 157 -7.79 -23.16 14.55
N GLU A 158 -8.17 -22.11 13.82
CA GLU A 158 -9.55 -21.92 13.39
C GLU A 158 -9.84 -22.66 12.08
N LYS A 159 -9.03 -22.41 11.04
CA LYS A 159 -9.23 -23.02 9.71
C LYS A 159 -8.58 -24.39 9.56
N LYS A 160 -7.51 -24.66 10.31
CA LYS A 160 -6.69 -25.87 10.18
C LYS A 160 -6.21 -26.11 8.74
N TRP A 161 -5.95 -25.02 8.02
CA TRP A 161 -5.36 -25.04 6.67
C TRP A 161 -3.85 -25.16 6.70
N LEU A 162 -3.26 -24.91 7.87
CA LEU A 162 -1.83 -25.03 8.13
C LEU A 162 -1.64 -25.81 9.43
N SER A 163 -0.79 -26.84 9.45
CA SER A 163 -0.41 -27.51 10.69
C SER A 163 0.66 -26.70 11.44
N ALA A 164 0.78 -26.94 12.76
CA ALA A 164 1.83 -26.28 13.55
C ALA A 164 3.24 -26.62 13.07
N LYS A 165 3.45 -27.83 12.53
CA LYS A 165 4.73 -28.24 11.95
C LYS A 165 4.99 -27.48 10.65
N GLU A 166 4.03 -27.44 9.73
CA GLU A 166 4.19 -26.70 8.48
C GLU A 166 4.42 -25.21 8.73
N ASN A 167 3.77 -24.60 9.72
CA ASN A 167 4.03 -23.20 10.10
C ASN A 167 5.48 -22.99 10.58
N ALA A 168 5.98 -23.88 11.44
CA ALA A 168 7.35 -23.80 11.92
C ALA A 168 8.38 -24.02 10.79
N ASP A 169 8.11 -24.97 9.90
CA ASP A 169 8.96 -25.25 8.73
C ASP A 169 9.00 -24.04 7.78
N LEU A 170 7.87 -23.35 7.55
CA LEU A 170 7.80 -22.11 6.75
C LEU A 170 8.62 -20.97 7.36
N ILE A 171 8.53 -20.76 8.67
CA ILE A 171 9.31 -19.73 9.37
C ILE A 171 10.81 -20.01 9.21
N ALA A 172 11.23 -21.26 9.44
CA ALA A 172 12.63 -21.67 9.31
C ALA A 172 13.14 -21.56 7.86
N GLU A 173 12.29 -21.78 6.86
CA GLU A 173 12.60 -21.54 5.45
C GLU A 173 12.84 -20.05 5.18
N VAL A 174 11.94 -19.17 5.63
CA VAL A 174 12.08 -17.71 5.46
C VAL A 174 13.34 -17.19 6.15
N GLU A 175 13.64 -17.65 7.37
CA GLU A 175 14.86 -17.26 8.09
C GLU A 175 16.13 -17.64 7.31
N ARG A 176 16.15 -18.83 6.71
CA ARG A 176 17.27 -19.29 5.88
C ARG A 176 17.45 -18.43 4.64
N VAL A 177 16.36 -18.13 3.93
CA VAL A 177 16.38 -17.25 2.75
C VAL A 177 16.90 -15.86 3.12
N ILE A 178 16.46 -15.31 4.27
CA ILE A 178 16.93 -14.00 4.75
C ILE A 178 18.44 -14.02 5.02
N GLU A 179 18.97 -15.08 5.66
CA GLU A 179 20.41 -15.16 5.94
C GLU A 179 21.22 -15.36 4.66
N GLU A 180 20.78 -16.21 3.74
CA GLU A 180 21.44 -16.41 2.43
C GLU A 180 21.50 -15.09 1.64
N GLU A 181 20.38 -14.35 1.54
CA GLU A 181 20.34 -13.05 0.85
C GLU A 181 21.17 -11.98 1.58
N ARG A 182 21.23 -12.02 2.92
CA ARG A 182 22.10 -11.15 3.71
C ARG A 182 23.57 -11.42 3.41
N GLU A 183 23.99 -12.68 3.36
CA GLU A 183 25.36 -13.05 3.02
C GLU A 183 25.73 -12.57 1.61
N ILE A 184 24.83 -12.74 0.64
CA ILE A 184 25.02 -12.22 -0.73
C ILE A 184 25.20 -10.70 -0.68
N ALA A 185 24.31 -9.98 0.03
CA ALA A 185 24.36 -8.52 0.09
C ALA A 185 25.63 -8.00 0.78
N VAL A 186 26.07 -8.62 1.88
CA VAL A 186 27.28 -8.22 2.63
C VAL A 186 28.56 -8.53 1.85
N ASN A 187 28.59 -9.66 1.14
CA ASN A 187 29.76 -10.08 0.36
C ASN A 187 29.78 -9.51 -1.06
N SER A 188 28.71 -8.82 -1.48
CA SER A 188 28.66 -8.17 -2.79
C SER A 188 29.73 -7.08 -2.88
N PRO A 189 30.49 -7.01 -3.98
CA PRO A 189 31.48 -5.96 -4.17
C PRO A 189 30.77 -4.60 -4.17
N MET A 190 31.41 -3.60 -3.58
CA MET A 190 30.95 -2.22 -3.72
C MET A 190 30.90 -1.85 -5.22
N PRO A 191 29.91 -1.05 -5.65
CA PRO A 191 29.87 -0.58 -7.02
C PRO A 191 31.10 0.29 -7.31
N THR A 192 31.56 0.30 -8.56
CA THR A 192 32.72 1.14 -8.92
C THR A 192 32.33 2.62 -8.85
N PRO A 193 33.27 3.54 -8.54
CA PRO A 193 32.95 4.98 -8.43
C PRO A 193 32.25 5.55 -9.67
N GLU A 194 32.60 5.07 -10.86
CA GLU A 194 32.05 5.52 -12.14
C GLU A 194 30.56 5.21 -12.28
N SER A 195 30.05 4.18 -11.57
CA SER A 195 28.62 3.87 -11.57
C SER A 195 27.75 4.99 -10.99
N ALA A 196 28.33 5.90 -10.21
CA ALA A 196 27.62 7.07 -9.68
C ALA A 196 27.20 8.06 -10.79
N GLU A 197 27.84 8.02 -11.95
CA GLU A 197 27.49 8.86 -13.11
C GLU A 197 26.32 8.28 -13.93
N GLY A 198 26.04 6.99 -13.77
CA GLY A 198 25.01 6.26 -14.50
C GLY A 198 23.59 6.58 -14.01
N GLY A 199 22.60 6.47 -14.90
CA GLY A 199 21.18 6.61 -14.55
C GLY A 199 20.70 8.05 -14.32
N VAL A 200 21.54 9.06 -14.53
CA VAL A 200 21.16 10.49 -14.48
C VAL A 200 20.39 10.90 -15.73
N TYR A 201 20.83 10.42 -16.90
CA TYR A 201 20.18 10.63 -18.20
C TYR A 201 19.97 9.30 -18.92
N CYS A 202 19.20 9.35 -19.99
CA CYS A 202 19.06 8.23 -20.91
C CYS A 202 20.39 7.99 -21.64
N GLU A 203 20.91 6.78 -21.54
CA GLU A 203 21.97 6.26 -22.42
C GLU A 203 21.36 5.58 -23.66
N ASP A 204 22.19 5.26 -24.66
CA ASP A 204 21.74 4.60 -25.88
C ASP A 204 20.94 3.33 -25.58
N GLY A 205 19.70 3.28 -26.06
CA GLY A 205 18.79 2.14 -25.85
C GLY A 205 18.03 2.14 -24.53
N CYS A 206 18.11 3.19 -23.69
CA CYS A 206 17.39 3.25 -22.41
C CYS A 206 15.84 3.11 -22.56
N HIS A 207 15.31 3.46 -23.73
CA HIS A 207 13.87 3.35 -24.04
C HIS A 207 13.42 1.90 -24.26
N VAL A 208 14.36 0.94 -24.38
CA VAL A 208 14.08 -0.49 -24.47
C VAL A 208 13.90 -1.04 -23.05
N ILE A 209 12.76 -0.73 -22.44
CA ILE A 209 12.40 -1.24 -21.12
C ILE A 209 12.01 -2.72 -21.26
N LYS A 210 12.96 -3.62 -21.00
CA LYS A 210 12.67 -5.05 -20.85
C LYS A 210 12.19 -5.29 -19.41
N PRO A 211 10.99 -5.86 -19.20
CA PRO A 211 10.56 -6.25 -17.86
C PRO A 211 11.58 -7.20 -17.24
N LYS A 212 12.17 -6.81 -16.11
CA LYS A 212 13.14 -7.66 -15.37
C LYS A 212 12.49 -8.96 -14.87
N TYR A 213 11.17 -8.90 -14.69
CA TYR A 213 10.28 -10.01 -14.36
C TYR A 213 9.18 -10.00 -15.43
N GLY A 214 8.94 -11.14 -16.09
CA GLY A 214 8.13 -11.22 -17.32
C GLY A 214 6.76 -10.52 -17.25
N LEU A 215 6.18 -10.20 -18.41
CA LEU A 215 4.87 -9.55 -18.48
C LEU A 215 3.79 -10.42 -17.79
N PRO A 216 3.06 -9.90 -16.79
CA PRO A 216 1.95 -10.64 -16.20
C PRO A 216 0.89 -10.92 -17.27
N LYS A 217 0.47 -12.18 -17.38
CA LYS A 217 -0.60 -12.59 -18.30
C LYS A 217 -1.93 -12.03 -17.80
N VAL A 218 -2.38 -10.92 -18.39
CA VAL A 218 -3.70 -10.34 -18.10
C VAL A 218 -4.77 -11.16 -18.82
N ARG A 219 -5.70 -11.75 -18.07
CA ARG A 219 -6.87 -12.45 -18.62
C ARG A 219 -7.93 -11.40 -18.94
N THR A 220 -8.07 -11.01 -20.20
CA THR A 220 -9.10 -10.06 -20.64
C THR A 220 -10.49 -10.71 -20.55
N THR A 221 -11.27 -10.37 -19.54
CA THR A 221 -12.72 -10.63 -19.53
C THR A 221 -13.43 -9.48 -20.22
N LYS A 222 -14.12 -9.76 -21.33
CA LYS A 222 -15.04 -8.80 -21.96
C LYS A 222 -16.28 -8.68 -21.06
N SER A 223 -16.31 -7.69 -20.17
CA SER A 223 -17.54 -7.28 -19.49
C SER A 223 -18.11 -6.06 -20.21
N SER A 224 -19.35 -6.16 -20.67
CA SER A 224 -20.09 -5.15 -21.45
C SER A 224 -21.06 -4.32 -20.60
N ALA A 225 -20.82 -4.17 -19.30
CA ALA A 225 -21.66 -3.36 -18.44
C ALA A 225 -20.90 -2.07 -18.04
N GLY A 226 -21.40 -0.93 -18.51
CA GLY A 226 -20.89 0.37 -18.08
C GLY A 226 -21.14 0.62 -16.60
N PRO A 227 -20.33 1.49 -15.96
CA PRO A 227 -20.41 1.72 -14.53
C PRO A 227 -21.75 2.35 -14.13
N LYS A 228 -22.41 1.75 -13.13
CA LYS A 228 -23.55 2.36 -12.45
C LYS A 228 -23.03 3.43 -11.49
N GLN A 229 -23.59 4.63 -11.55
CA GLN A 229 -23.33 5.65 -10.54
C GLN A 229 -23.88 5.18 -9.19
N THR A 230 -23.01 5.06 -8.20
CA THR A 230 -23.39 4.92 -6.79
C THR A 230 -22.91 6.15 -6.02
N GLU A 231 -23.76 6.64 -5.12
CA GLU A 231 -23.44 7.75 -4.23
C GLU A 231 -22.21 7.43 -3.37
N ALA A 232 -21.36 8.43 -3.14
CA ALA A 232 -20.17 8.32 -2.30
C ALA A 232 -20.60 8.11 -0.84
N ALA A 233 -20.62 6.85 -0.41
CA ALA A 233 -20.80 6.47 0.98
C ALA A 233 -19.45 6.03 1.57
N VAL A 234 -19.17 6.46 2.79
CA VAL A 234 -18.09 5.87 3.61
C VAL A 234 -18.64 4.58 4.18
N HIS A 235 -18.08 3.45 3.76
CA HIS A 235 -18.47 2.14 4.27
C HIS A 235 -17.45 1.67 5.31
N LEU A 236 -17.94 1.34 6.51
CA LEU A 236 -17.21 0.53 7.48
C LEU A 236 -17.32 -0.92 7.02
N LYS A 237 -16.19 -1.57 6.76
CA LYS A 237 -16.14 -3.02 6.50
C LYS A 237 -15.81 -3.78 7.77
#